data_AF-J0CS42-F1
#
_entry.id   AF-J0CS42-F1
#
_cell.length_a   1.000
_cell.length_b   1.000
_cell.length_c   1.000
_cell.angle_alpha   90.00
_cell.angle_beta   90.00
_cell.angle_gamma   90.00
#
_symmetry.space_group_name_H-M   'P 1'
#
loop_
_entity.id
_entity.type
_entity.pdbx_description
1 polymer ?
#
loop_
_entity_poly.entity_id
_entity_poly.type
_entity_poly.pdbx_seq_one_letter_code
_entity_poly.pdbx_strand_id
1 'polypeptide(L)'
;MAVKRALYSEISQGYDDRKDLEDERARTDSTHRVEVAERAQALEAGEGRTLEDAKRRVDARLAALRLQKPGVDDKELLRELLAEGVKNMALTEDVIKDAACQRDSVRKEIAEDTQATSRVLQERDELKARLVGAANAGRCRSCRLPMLKPFLLANCRHSFCEDCTVVLLSTTRTCPRCQKEMKGAPTQNYAVRDMMRAVMGMEDADMPQADVRRRHHADQLTLALNKRGPEWPSASDVEVLYAMERDLLVAKHDAAVLGTRLKDVLSKKEDVASALATATRERDALKNQVEQAEQALECSICLERAARPWAMADCGHTFCQRHMKWLLRKRDACPLCNKRIETPPVVNGAAKDASWEIAGKPGDECPGTDWAGVMVAFLSG
;
A
#
# COMPACT_ATOMS: atom_id res chain seq x y z
N MET A 1 29.98 13.85 -8.88
CA MET A 1 30.49 13.09 -7.72
C MET A 1 29.46 12.93 -6.61
N ALA A 2 28.76 13.98 -6.16
CA ALA A 2 27.74 13.88 -5.09
C ALA A 2 26.58 12.89 -5.40
N VAL A 3 26.09 12.84 -6.64
CA VAL A 3 25.00 11.92 -7.04
C VAL A 3 25.41 10.45 -7.04
N LYS A 4 26.66 10.13 -7.42
CA LYS A 4 27.19 8.76 -7.34
C LYS A 4 27.32 8.29 -5.89
N ARG A 5 27.65 9.20 -4.96
CA ARG A 5 27.68 8.89 -3.51
C ARG A 5 26.29 8.68 -2.94
N ALA A 6 25.29 9.47 -3.36
CA ALA A 6 23.90 9.27 -2.94
C ALA A 6 23.34 7.90 -3.38
N LEU A 7 23.57 7.51 -4.64
CA LEU A 7 23.18 6.18 -5.14
C LEU A 7 23.91 5.03 -4.43
N TYR A 8 25.21 5.18 -4.15
CA TYR A 8 25.95 4.17 -3.37
C TYR A 8 25.46 4.09 -1.91
N SER A 9 25.05 5.23 -1.33
CA SER A 9 24.46 5.28 0.01
C SER A 9 23.12 4.57 0.08
N GLU A 10 22.24 4.79 -0.90
CA GLU A 10 20.92 4.11 -0.97
C GLU A 10 21.06 2.59 -1.18
N ILE A 11 22.00 2.17 -2.04
CA ILE A 11 22.29 0.74 -2.24
C ILE A 11 22.87 0.13 -0.96
N SER A 12 23.80 0.81 -0.28
CA SER A 12 24.37 0.33 0.99
C SER A 12 23.30 0.22 2.08
N GLN A 13 22.42 1.23 2.19
CA GLN A 13 21.29 1.19 3.13
C GLN A 13 20.36 0.01 2.86
N GLY A 14 20.04 -0.29 1.59
CA GLY A 14 19.22 -1.45 1.25
C GLY A 14 19.86 -2.81 1.58
N TYR A 15 21.20 -2.90 1.61
CA TYR A 15 21.91 -4.11 2.07
C TYR A 15 21.90 -4.23 3.60
N ASP A 16 22.06 -3.13 4.32
CA ASP A 16 22.00 -3.08 5.78
C ASP A 16 20.57 -3.41 6.27
N ASP A 17 19.54 -2.84 5.65
CA ASP A 17 18.12 -3.11 5.97
C ASP A 17 17.76 -4.59 5.76
N ARG A 18 18.29 -5.23 4.71
CA ARG A 18 18.04 -6.65 4.44
C ARG A 18 18.71 -7.53 5.50
N LYS A 19 19.92 -7.18 5.94
CA LYS A 19 20.63 -7.89 6.99
C LYS A 19 19.93 -7.74 8.35
N ASP A 20 19.45 -6.54 8.67
CA ASP A 20 18.69 -6.29 9.89
C ASP A 20 17.39 -7.10 9.94
N LEU A 21 16.68 -7.22 8.80
CA LEU A 21 15.49 -8.07 8.66
C LEU A 21 15.82 -9.57 8.81
N GLU A 22 16.94 -10.03 8.27
CA GLU A 22 17.40 -11.42 8.44
C GLU A 22 17.78 -11.71 9.91
N ASP A 23 18.48 -10.79 10.58
CA ASP A 23 18.85 -10.89 12.00
C ASP A 23 17.62 -10.80 12.93
N GLU A 24 16.60 -10.01 12.58
CA GLU A 24 15.31 -9.95 13.28
C GLU A 24 14.49 -11.24 13.08
N ARG A 25 14.49 -11.80 11.87
CA ARG A 25 13.88 -13.11 11.58
C ARG A 25 14.58 -14.24 12.35
N ALA A 26 15.90 -14.22 12.43
CA ALA A 26 16.67 -15.19 13.22
C ALA A 26 16.40 -15.07 14.72
N ARG A 27 16.25 -13.83 15.24
CA ARG A 27 15.89 -13.58 16.65
C ARG A 27 14.47 -14.05 16.98
N THR A 28 13.51 -13.81 16.09
CA THR A 28 12.12 -14.28 16.27
C THR A 28 12.03 -15.80 16.20
N ASP A 29 12.72 -16.45 15.27
CA ASP A 29 12.79 -17.92 15.19
C ASP A 29 13.44 -18.53 16.45
N SER A 30 14.50 -17.92 16.97
CA SER A 30 15.15 -18.36 18.21
C SER A 30 14.22 -18.22 19.42
N THR A 31 13.54 -17.08 19.55
CA THR A 31 12.60 -16.81 20.65
C THR A 31 11.42 -17.78 20.61
N HIS A 32 10.85 -18.02 19.43
CA HIS A 32 9.77 -18.99 19.24
C HIS A 32 10.21 -20.42 19.58
N ARG A 33 11.45 -20.82 19.22
CA ARG A 33 12.00 -22.14 19.60
C ARG A 33 12.14 -22.28 21.11
N VAL A 34 12.62 -21.24 21.80
CA VAL A 34 12.73 -21.23 23.26
C VAL A 34 11.34 -21.36 23.88
N GLU A 35 10.38 -20.52 23.49
CA GLU A 35 9.00 -20.56 23.99
C GLU A 35 8.32 -21.92 23.78
N VAL A 36 8.49 -22.53 22.61
CA VAL A 36 7.97 -23.87 22.32
C VAL A 36 8.61 -24.90 23.26
N ALA A 37 9.91 -24.83 23.50
CA ALA A 37 10.62 -25.74 24.42
C ALA A 37 10.23 -25.50 25.89
N GLU A 38 10.03 -24.24 26.32
CA GLU A 38 9.55 -23.91 27.67
C GLU A 38 8.15 -24.47 27.92
N ARG A 39 7.28 -24.36 26.91
CA ARG A 39 5.89 -24.82 26.96
C ARG A 39 5.82 -26.35 26.93
N ALA A 40 6.68 -27.01 26.17
CA ALA A 40 6.83 -28.48 26.21
C ALA A 40 7.26 -28.95 27.61
N GLN A 41 8.30 -28.33 28.19
CA GLN A 41 8.74 -28.67 29.56
C GLN A 41 7.68 -28.35 30.63
N ALA A 42 6.87 -27.31 30.43
CA ALA A 42 5.78 -26.98 31.36
C ALA A 42 4.61 -27.98 31.26
N LEU A 43 4.35 -28.54 30.07
CA LEU A 43 3.38 -29.62 29.88
C LEU A 43 3.88 -30.90 30.57
N GLU A 44 5.13 -31.30 30.35
CA GLU A 44 5.76 -32.46 31.00
C GLU A 44 5.74 -32.33 32.55
N ALA A 45 6.10 -31.16 33.09
CA ALA A 45 6.08 -30.92 34.54
C ALA A 45 4.66 -30.73 35.14
N GLY A 46 3.65 -30.52 34.28
CA GLY A 46 2.24 -30.39 34.64
C GLY A 46 1.50 -31.73 34.68
N GLU A 47 1.96 -32.72 33.91
CA GLU A 47 1.34 -34.05 33.78
C GLU A 47 1.26 -34.84 35.10
N GLY A 48 2.18 -34.62 36.05
CA GLY A 48 2.11 -35.24 37.37
C GLY A 48 1.00 -34.68 38.28
N ARG A 49 0.69 -33.38 38.16
CA ARG A 49 -0.34 -32.69 38.98
C ARG A 49 -1.75 -32.88 38.43
N THR A 50 -1.89 -32.98 37.11
CA THR A 50 -3.18 -33.23 36.46
C THR A 50 -3.73 -34.61 36.79
N LEU A 51 -2.85 -35.58 36.98
CA LEU A 51 -3.18 -36.95 37.36
C LEU A 51 -3.87 -36.97 38.74
N GLU A 52 -3.20 -36.50 39.80
CA GLU A 52 -3.78 -36.51 41.16
C GLU A 52 -5.06 -35.67 41.28
N ASP A 53 -5.11 -34.53 40.59
CA ASP A 53 -6.30 -33.68 40.56
C ASP A 53 -7.46 -34.31 39.79
N ALA A 54 -7.14 -35.13 38.78
CA ALA A 54 -8.12 -35.93 38.09
C ALA A 54 -8.77 -36.94 39.04
N LYS A 55 -7.95 -37.75 39.72
CA LYS A 55 -8.46 -38.67 40.75
C LYS A 55 -9.34 -38.00 41.79
N ARG A 56 -8.89 -36.86 42.33
CA ARG A 56 -9.69 -36.09 43.30
C ARG A 56 -11.06 -35.70 42.75
N ARG A 57 -11.16 -35.38 41.45
CA ARG A 57 -12.43 -35.04 40.80
C ARG A 57 -13.32 -36.25 40.58
N VAL A 58 -12.78 -37.38 40.12
CA VAL A 58 -13.56 -38.63 39.99
C VAL A 58 -14.06 -39.09 41.35
N ASP A 59 -13.19 -39.11 42.36
CA ASP A 59 -13.54 -39.51 43.72
C ASP A 59 -14.62 -38.60 44.33
N ALA A 60 -14.49 -37.28 44.16
CA ALA A 60 -15.49 -36.31 44.62
C ALA A 60 -16.85 -36.50 43.92
N ARG A 61 -16.84 -36.77 42.61
CA ARG A 61 -18.07 -36.95 41.81
C ARG A 61 -18.74 -38.28 42.12
N LEU A 62 -17.97 -39.34 42.33
CA LEU A 62 -18.47 -40.65 42.72
C LEU A 62 -19.04 -40.59 44.16
N ALA A 63 -18.39 -39.85 45.06
CA ALA A 63 -18.95 -39.55 46.38
C ALA A 63 -20.27 -38.77 46.31
N ALA A 64 -20.38 -37.77 45.42
CA ALA A 64 -21.62 -37.02 45.21
C ALA A 64 -22.76 -37.90 44.66
N LEU A 65 -22.46 -38.81 43.72
CA LEU A 65 -23.46 -39.75 43.19
C LEU A 65 -23.94 -40.76 44.24
N ARG A 66 -23.06 -41.25 45.12
CA ARG A 66 -23.45 -42.10 46.25
C ARG A 66 -24.47 -41.43 47.17
N LEU A 67 -24.29 -40.13 47.43
CA LEU A 67 -25.24 -39.34 48.23
C LEU A 67 -26.58 -39.16 47.53
N GLN A 68 -26.58 -39.00 46.20
CA GLN A 68 -27.81 -38.82 45.41
C GLN A 68 -28.59 -40.13 45.20
N LYS A 69 -27.88 -41.26 45.09
CA LYS A 69 -28.45 -42.58 44.77
C LYS A 69 -28.04 -43.63 45.81
N PRO A 70 -28.54 -43.53 47.06
CA PRO A 70 -28.19 -44.49 48.10
C PRO A 70 -28.67 -45.91 47.73
N GLY A 71 -27.79 -46.90 47.89
CA GLY A 71 -28.10 -48.32 47.65
C GLY A 71 -27.79 -48.84 46.24
N VAL A 72 -27.31 -47.99 45.33
CA VAL A 72 -26.81 -48.41 44.01
C VAL A 72 -25.36 -48.91 44.15
N ASP A 73 -25.03 -50.03 43.51
CA ASP A 73 -23.68 -50.61 43.52
C ASP A 73 -22.68 -49.67 42.82
N ASP A 74 -21.45 -49.59 43.34
CA ASP A 74 -20.38 -48.73 42.83
C ASP A 74 -20.09 -49.00 41.34
N LYS A 75 -20.28 -50.25 40.88
CA LYS A 75 -20.12 -50.60 39.45
C LYS A 75 -21.16 -49.93 38.56
N GLU A 76 -22.38 -49.75 39.05
CA GLU A 76 -23.46 -49.12 38.29
C GLU A 76 -23.28 -47.59 38.25
N LEU A 77 -22.87 -46.99 39.37
CA LEU A 77 -22.46 -45.57 39.41
C LEU A 77 -21.26 -45.29 38.50
N LEU A 78 -20.29 -46.21 38.45
CA LEU A 78 -19.13 -46.09 37.55
C LEU A 78 -19.54 -46.17 36.07
N ARG A 79 -20.46 -47.08 35.70
CA ARG A 79 -21.00 -47.14 34.32
C ARG A 79 -21.71 -45.85 33.91
N GLU A 80 -22.47 -45.23 34.81
CA GLU A 80 -23.15 -43.97 34.54
C GLU A 80 -22.14 -42.82 34.33
N LEU A 81 -21.11 -42.72 35.18
CA LEU A 81 -20.01 -41.76 35.00
C LEU A 81 -19.27 -41.96 33.69
N LEU A 82 -18.98 -43.22 33.31
CA LEU A 82 -18.35 -43.54 32.04
C LEU A 82 -19.24 -43.14 30.86
N ALA A 83 -20.55 -43.41 30.92
CA ALA A 83 -21.50 -43.02 29.88
C ALA A 83 -21.62 -41.48 29.73
N GLU A 84 -21.59 -40.75 30.84
CA GLU A 84 -21.56 -39.28 30.83
C GLU A 84 -20.23 -38.74 30.28
N GLY A 85 -19.11 -39.38 30.63
CA GLY A 85 -17.79 -39.07 30.07
C GLY A 85 -17.75 -39.23 28.55
N VAL A 86 -18.27 -40.34 28.03
CA VAL A 86 -18.37 -40.60 26.58
C VAL A 86 -19.24 -39.56 25.88
N LYS A 87 -20.38 -39.16 26.47
CA LYS A 87 -21.22 -38.08 25.92
C LYS A 87 -20.50 -36.74 25.87
N ASN A 88 -19.76 -36.39 26.94
CA ASN A 88 -18.98 -35.16 26.99
C ASN A 88 -17.84 -35.18 25.96
N MET A 89 -17.18 -36.31 25.75
CA MET A 89 -16.16 -36.47 24.71
C MET A 89 -16.73 -36.27 23.30
N ALA A 90 -17.90 -36.85 23.00
CA ALA A 90 -18.57 -36.65 21.72
C ALA A 90 -18.92 -35.18 21.48
N LEU A 91 -19.47 -34.49 22.48
CA LEU A 91 -19.73 -33.04 22.40
C LEU A 91 -18.45 -32.24 22.18
N THR A 92 -17.33 -32.60 22.82
CA THR A 92 -16.05 -31.92 22.57
C THR A 92 -15.51 -32.16 21.17
N GLU A 93 -15.71 -33.36 20.61
CA GLU A 93 -15.29 -33.67 19.23
C GLU A 93 -16.04 -32.81 18.21
N ASP A 94 -17.36 -32.66 18.37
CA ASP A 94 -18.17 -31.81 17.50
C ASP A 94 -17.76 -30.34 17.60
N VAL A 95 -17.53 -29.83 18.82
CA VAL A 95 -17.02 -28.45 19.03
C VAL A 95 -15.65 -28.26 18.38
N ILE A 96 -14.76 -29.25 18.45
CA ILE A 96 -13.44 -29.19 17.80
C ILE A 96 -13.58 -29.16 16.27
N LYS A 97 -14.47 -29.98 15.69
CA LYS A 97 -14.74 -29.99 14.25
C LYS A 97 -15.32 -28.66 13.78
N ASP A 98 -16.28 -28.10 14.50
CA ASP A 98 -16.87 -26.81 14.18
C ASP A 98 -15.84 -25.68 14.26
N ALA A 99 -15.02 -25.66 15.31
CA ALA A 99 -13.94 -24.68 15.46
C ALA A 99 -12.88 -24.81 14.34
N ALA A 100 -12.55 -26.03 13.91
CA ALA A 100 -11.66 -26.27 12.79
C ALA A 100 -12.26 -25.76 11.46
N CYS A 101 -13.54 -26.04 11.22
CA CYS A 101 -14.28 -25.54 10.05
C CYS A 101 -14.32 -24.01 10.01
N GLN A 102 -14.65 -23.36 11.14
CA GLN A 102 -14.63 -21.90 11.26
C GLN A 102 -13.25 -21.33 11.01
N ARG A 103 -12.20 -21.92 11.59
CA ARG A 103 -10.81 -21.48 11.37
C ARG A 103 -10.42 -21.55 9.90
N ASP A 104 -10.79 -22.63 9.20
CA ASP A 104 -10.43 -22.82 7.80
C ASP A 104 -11.24 -21.86 6.89
N SER A 105 -12.49 -21.57 7.24
CA SER A 105 -13.29 -20.50 6.60
C SER A 105 -12.62 -19.13 6.76
N VAL A 106 -12.24 -18.74 7.99
CA VAL A 106 -11.58 -17.45 8.24
C VAL A 106 -10.22 -17.37 7.55
N ARG A 107 -9.46 -18.48 7.49
CA ARG A 107 -8.19 -18.52 6.74
C ARG A 107 -8.38 -18.28 5.25
N LYS A 108 -9.46 -18.81 4.67
CA LYS A 108 -9.80 -18.57 3.27
C LYS A 108 -10.11 -17.09 3.02
N GLU A 109 -10.91 -16.48 3.88
CA GLU A 109 -11.22 -15.04 3.81
C GLU A 109 -9.94 -14.19 3.92
N ILE A 110 -9.05 -14.50 4.89
CA ILE A 110 -7.76 -13.80 5.02
C ILE A 110 -6.91 -13.94 3.76
N ALA A 111 -6.91 -15.11 3.11
CA ALA A 111 -6.16 -15.32 1.88
C ALA A 111 -6.72 -14.49 0.72
N GLU A 112 -8.05 -14.39 0.60
CA GLU A 112 -8.73 -13.55 -0.39
C GLU A 112 -8.45 -12.05 -0.14
N ASP A 113 -8.54 -11.58 1.10
CA ASP A 113 -8.24 -10.20 1.47
C ASP A 113 -6.74 -9.86 1.27
N THR A 114 -5.85 -10.81 1.54
CA THR A 114 -4.42 -10.66 1.26
C THR A 114 -4.16 -10.53 -0.24
N GLN A 115 -4.85 -11.33 -1.06
CA GLN A 115 -4.76 -11.22 -2.52
C GLN A 115 -5.32 -9.88 -3.01
N ALA A 116 -6.45 -9.43 -2.47
CA ALA A 116 -7.04 -8.13 -2.78
C ALA A 116 -6.08 -6.98 -2.41
N THR A 117 -5.45 -7.06 -1.24
CA THR A 117 -4.44 -6.08 -0.77
C THR A 117 -3.27 -6.02 -1.74
N SER A 118 -2.74 -7.17 -2.17
CA SER A 118 -1.65 -7.24 -3.15
C SER A 118 -2.00 -6.54 -4.47
N ARG A 119 -3.22 -6.74 -4.99
CA ARG A 119 -3.70 -6.04 -6.21
C ARG A 119 -3.78 -4.53 -6.02
N VAL A 120 -4.33 -4.07 -4.89
CA VAL A 120 -4.43 -2.63 -4.59
C VAL A 120 -3.04 -2.00 -4.45
N LEU A 121 -2.09 -2.68 -3.82
CA LEU A 121 -0.70 -2.21 -3.72
C LEU A 121 -0.02 -2.14 -5.10
N GLN A 122 -0.25 -3.11 -5.98
CA GLN A 122 0.25 -3.07 -7.35
C GLN A 122 -0.31 -1.86 -8.13
N GLU A 123 -1.63 -1.65 -8.10
CA GLU A 123 -2.27 -0.48 -8.73
C GLU A 123 -1.71 0.84 -8.18
N ARG A 124 -1.54 0.92 -6.86
CA ARG A 124 -0.95 2.07 -6.17
C ARG A 124 0.46 2.36 -6.69
N ASP A 125 1.30 1.33 -6.82
CA ASP A 125 2.68 1.48 -7.26
C ASP A 125 2.78 1.87 -8.75
N GLU A 126 1.87 1.36 -9.59
CA GLU A 126 1.72 1.80 -10.98
C GLU A 126 1.32 3.28 -11.09
N LEU A 127 0.35 3.74 -10.27
CA LEU A 127 -0.03 5.16 -10.20
C LEU A 127 1.13 6.04 -9.71
N LYS A 128 1.86 5.60 -8.68
CA LYS A 128 3.08 6.30 -8.21
C LYS A 128 4.11 6.41 -9.31
N ALA A 129 4.36 5.34 -10.07
CA ALA A 129 5.31 5.36 -11.18
C ALA A 129 4.92 6.39 -12.26
N ARG A 130 3.64 6.48 -12.62
CA ARG A 130 3.10 7.50 -13.55
C ARG A 130 3.33 8.92 -13.05
N LEU A 131 3.04 9.19 -11.77
CA LEU A 131 3.25 10.50 -11.16
C LEU A 131 4.73 10.87 -11.08
N VAL A 132 5.62 9.91 -10.76
CA VAL A 132 7.07 10.11 -10.76
C VAL A 132 7.58 10.44 -12.17
N GLY A 133 7.09 9.73 -13.19
CA GLY A 133 7.38 10.05 -14.60
C GLY A 133 6.96 11.47 -14.96
N ALA A 134 5.74 11.86 -14.62
CA ALA A 134 5.21 13.21 -14.84
C ALA A 134 6.02 14.28 -14.11
N ALA A 135 6.36 14.05 -12.83
CA ALA A 135 7.21 14.94 -12.04
C ALA A 135 8.58 15.13 -12.70
N ASN A 136 9.17 14.05 -13.22
CA ASN A 136 10.46 14.09 -13.91
C ASN A 136 10.39 14.88 -15.22
N ALA A 137 9.29 14.77 -15.97
CA ALA A 137 9.05 15.58 -17.16
C ALA A 137 8.91 17.08 -16.81
N GLY A 138 8.33 17.38 -15.65
CA GLY A 138 8.23 18.73 -15.09
C GLY A 138 9.47 19.25 -14.35
N ARG A 139 10.62 18.55 -14.39
CA ARG A 139 11.89 19.06 -13.84
C ARG A 139 12.57 20.04 -14.78
N CYS A 140 13.15 21.09 -14.21
CA CYS A 140 13.98 22.02 -14.96
C CYS A 140 15.23 21.32 -15.47
N ARG A 141 15.52 21.41 -16.77
CA ARG A 141 16.71 20.77 -17.34
C ARG A 141 18.03 21.42 -16.90
N SER A 142 17.99 22.64 -16.37
CA SER A 142 19.17 23.33 -15.84
C SER A 142 19.50 22.89 -14.41
N CYS A 143 18.57 23.07 -13.45
CA CYS A 143 18.83 22.74 -12.04
C CYS A 143 18.34 21.35 -11.60
N ARG A 144 17.58 20.61 -12.44
CA ARG A 144 16.96 19.30 -12.16
C ARG A 144 15.91 19.30 -11.03
N LEU A 145 15.52 20.47 -10.55
CA LEU A 145 14.44 20.63 -9.57
C LEU A 145 13.07 20.69 -10.26
N PRO A 146 11.99 20.28 -9.56
CA PRO A 146 10.62 20.47 -10.02
C PRO A 146 10.32 21.94 -10.40
N MET A 147 9.70 22.17 -11.55
CA MET A 147 9.34 23.52 -11.98
C MET A 147 8.01 23.98 -11.36
N LEU A 148 8.06 24.62 -10.19
CA LEU A 148 6.87 25.21 -9.57
C LEU A 148 6.35 26.44 -10.34
N LYS A 149 7.26 27.19 -10.97
CA LYS A 149 6.96 28.31 -11.87
C LYS A 149 7.72 28.11 -13.18
N PRO A 150 7.22 27.26 -14.08
CA PRO A 150 7.86 27.00 -15.37
C PRO A 150 7.66 28.17 -16.33
N PHE A 151 8.70 28.51 -17.07
CA PHE A 151 8.70 29.53 -18.12
C PHE A 151 9.18 28.94 -19.45
N LEU A 152 8.45 29.24 -20.52
CA LEU A 152 8.76 28.92 -21.92
C LEU A 152 9.66 30.00 -22.51
N LEU A 153 10.81 29.58 -23.04
CA LEU A 153 11.67 30.47 -23.83
C LEU A 153 11.02 30.82 -25.18
N ALA A 154 11.08 32.07 -25.61
CA ALA A 154 10.31 32.57 -26.76
C ALA A 154 10.58 31.87 -28.11
N ASN A 155 11.79 31.38 -28.36
CA ASN A 155 12.14 30.83 -29.69
C ASN A 155 12.10 29.31 -29.77
N CYS A 156 12.51 28.64 -28.69
CA CYS A 156 12.64 27.19 -28.66
C CYS A 156 11.68 26.53 -27.69
N ARG A 157 11.09 27.30 -26.76
CA ARG A 157 9.94 26.92 -25.95
C ARG A 157 10.19 25.69 -25.08
N HIS A 158 11.46 25.48 -24.79
CA HIS A 158 11.90 24.66 -23.68
C HIS A 158 11.52 25.37 -22.38
N SER A 159 11.04 24.58 -21.42
CA SER A 159 10.63 25.07 -20.12
C SER A 159 11.78 25.00 -19.12
N PHE A 160 11.94 26.07 -18.34
CA PHE A 160 12.86 26.16 -17.21
C PHE A 160 12.13 26.75 -16.01
N CYS A 161 12.64 26.56 -14.79
CA CYS A 161 12.08 27.30 -13.65
C CYS A 161 12.38 28.80 -13.78
N GLU A 162 11.63 29.62 -13.05
CA GLU A 162 11.80 31.07 -12.95
C GLU A 162 13.27 31.45 -12.72
N ASP A 163 13.90 30.93 -11.67
CA ASP A 163 15.28 31.25 -11.29
C ASP A 163 16.28 30.95 -12.40
N CYS A 164 16.21 29.75 -12.99
CA CYS A 164 17.09 29.39 -14.10
C CYS A 164 16.83 30.25 -15.32
N THR A 165 15.58 30.66 -15.58
CA THR A 165 15.25 31.53 -16.70
C THR A 165 15.87 32.92 -16.54
N VAL A 166 15.79 33.49 -15.33
CA VAL A 166 16.43 34.77 -14.99
C VAL A 166 17.94 34.71 -15.24
N VAL A 167 18.60 33.66 -14.73
CA VAL A 167 20.06 33.46 -14.92
C VAL A 167 20.42 33.28 -16.40
N LEU A 168 19.62 32.56 -17.18
CA LEU A 168 19.88 32.36 -18.61
C LEU A 168 19.76 33.65 -19.43
N LEU A 169 18.80 34.51 -19.09
CA LEU A 169 18.60 35.80 -19.78
C LEU A 169 19.69 36.82 -19.46
N SER A 170 20.29 36.74 -18.26
CA SER A 170 21.37 37.63 -17.85
C SER A 170 22.75 37.21 -18.36
N THR A 171 22.95 35.93 -18.70
CA THR A 171 24.27 35.37 -19.04
C THR A 171 24.44 35.07 -20.53
N THR A 172 23.91 33.93 -20.99
CA THR A 172 24.26 33.37 -22.30
C THR A 172 23.27 33.70 -23.40
N ARG A 173 22.06 34.16 -23.05
CA ARG A 173 20.93 34.42 -23.98
C ARG A 173 20.66 33.29 -24.99
N THR A 174 21.10 32.07 -24.69
CA THR A 174 20.94 30.89 -25.54
C THR A 174 20.32 29.77 -24.73
N CYS A 175 19.44 29.00 -25.36
CA CYS A 175 18.76 27.90 -24.68
C CYS A 175 19.76 26.77 -24.37
N PRO A 176 19.87 26.30 -23.11
CA PRO A 176 20.74 25.17 -22.75
C PRO A 176 20.44 23.86 -23.47
N ARG A 177 19.21 23.68 -23.96
CA ARG A 177 18.78 22.42 -24.59
C ARG A 177 19.03 22.37 -26.10
N CYS A 178 18.89 23.48 -26.80
CA CYS A 178 19.02 23.50 -28.27
C CYS A 178 19.93 24.61 -28.81
N GLN A 179 20.58 25.36 -27.92
CA GLN A 179 21.55 26.42 -28.23
C GLN A 179 21.01 27.58 -29.09
N LYS A 180 19.71 27.59 -29.39
CA LYS A 180 19.05 28.69 -30.10
C LYS A 180 19.10 29.95 -29.22
N GLU A 181 19.44 31.07 -29.84
CA GLU A 181 19.35 32.39 -29.24
C GLU A 181 17.91 32.68 -28.78
N MET A 182 17.76 33.35 -27.64
CA MET A 182 16.49 33.75 -27.06
C MET A 182 16.11 35.16 -27.54
N LYS A 183 14.99 35.28 -28.27
CA LYS A 183 14.45 36.56 -28.76
C LYS A 183 13.09 36.78 -28.12
N GLY A 184 13.00 37.78 -27.25
CA GLY A 184 11.77 38.12 -26.53
C GLY A 184 11.73 37.57 -25.11
N ALA A 185 10.76 38.07 -24.34
CA ALA A 185 10.55 37.69 -22.96
C ALA A 185 10.04 36.25 -22.83
N PRO A 186 10.46 35.51 -21.80
CA PRO A 186 9.89 34.21 -21.50
C PRO A 186 8.43 34.35 -21.05
N THR A 187 7.63 33.31 -21.29
CA THR A 187 6.20 33.29 -20.93
C THR A 187 5.93 32.14 -19.97
N GLN A 188 5.12 32.35 -18.94
CA GLN A 188 4.79 31.28 -18.00
C GLN A 188 4.09 30.08 -18.68
N ASN A 189 4.45 28.85 -18.31
CA ASN A 189 3.86 27.62 -18.85
C ASN A 189 2.74 27.11 -17.94
N TYR A 190 1.51 27.56 -18.15
CA TYR A 190 0.39 27.23 -17.27
C TYR A 190 0.11 25.72 -17.21
N ALA A 191 0.16 25.01 -18.34
CA ALA A 191 -0.08 23.56 -18.37
C ALA A 191 0.91 22.78 -17.48
N VAL A 192 2.22 23.09 -17.59
CA VAL A 192 3.24 22.41 -16.76
C VAL A 192 3.14 22.84 -15.30
N ARG A 193 2.76 24.09 -15.03
CA ARG A 193 2.57 24.58 -13.66
C ARG A 193 1.43 23.84 -12.97
N ASP A 194 0.28 23.80 -13.60
CA ASP A 194 -0.94 23.24 -13.02
C ASP A 194 -0.81 21.71 -12.87
N MET A 195 -0.18 21.06 -13.86
CA MET A 195 0.22 19.65 -13.74
C MET A 195 1.19 19.41 -12.58
N MET A 196 2.23 20.24 -12.40
CA MET A 196 3.16 20.07 -11.28
C MET A 196 2.49 20.25 -9.91
N ARG A 197 1.50 21.13 -9.80
CA ARG A 197 0.69 21.27 -8.57
C ARG A 197 -0.10 20.00 -8.28
N ALA A 198 -0.78 19.46 -9.28
CA ALA A 198 -1.53 18.21 -9.16
C ALA A 198 -0.62 17.04 -8.76
N VAL A 199 0.52 16.87 -9.44
CA VAL A 199 1.48 15.79 -9.19
C VAL A 199 2.11 15.89 -7.79
N MET A 200 2.34 17.10 -7.29
CA MET A 200 2.91 17.30 -5.96
C MET A 200 1.87 17.34 -4.84
N GLY A 201 0.57 17.28 -5.17
CA GLY A 201 -0.51 17.47 -4.21
C GLY A 201 -0.43 18.81 -3.48
N MET A 202 0.12 19.85 -4.13
CA MET A 202 0.32 21.17 -3.53
C MET A 202 -0.85 22.08 -3.87
N GLU A 203 -1.60 22.49 -2.84
CA GLU A 203 -2.52 23.62 -2.93
C GLU A 203 -1.73 24.94 -2.89
N ASP A 204 -2.29 26.03 -3.41
CA ASP A 204 -1.60 27.33 -3.54
C ASP A 204 -1.10 27.91 -2.20
N ALA A 205 -1.61 27.41 -1.07
CA ALA A 205 -1.25 27.85 0.29
C ALA A 205 -0.02 27.13 0.88
N ASP A 206 0.35 25.94 0.37
CA ASP A 206 1.29 25.03 1.06
C ASP A 206 2.70 25.02 0.48
N MET A 207 3.07 26.01 -0.34
CA MET A 207 4.40 26.05 -0.98
C MET A 207 5.49 26.26 0.08
N PRO A 208 6.26 25.22 0.46
CA PRO A 208 7.21 25.32 1.55
C PRO A 208 8.46 26.00 0.98
N GLN A 209 8.69 27.27 1.33
CA GLN A 209 9.89 27.98 0.89
C GLN A 209 11.16 27.55 1.63
N ALA A 210 11.10 26.71 2.67
CA ALA A 210 12.21 26.65 3.65
C ALA A 210 12.77 25.28 4.09
N ASP A 211 12.05 24.15 4.11
CA ASP A 211 12.49 23.06 5.00
C ASP A 211 12.74 21.70 4.34
N VAL A 212 14.02 21.45 4.00
CA VAL A 212 14.59 20.11 3.65
C VAL A 212 15.76 19.76 4.58
N ARG A 213 15.64 20.01 5.89
CA ARG A 213 16.65 19.58 6.88
C ARG A 213 16.03 19.17 8.20
N ARG A 214 15.81 17.87 8.36
CA ARG A 214 16.10 17.04 9.56
C ARG A 214 15.06 15.93 9.71
N ARG A 215 15.52 14.68 9.82
CA ARG A 215 15.29 13.78 10.97
C ARG A 215 15.76 12.36 10.65
N HIS A 216 16.69 11.87 11.46
CA HIS A 216 16.89 10.46 11.78
C HIS A 216 17.56 10.45 13.15
N HIS A 217 16.87 9.92 14.18
CA HIS A 217 17.40 8.87 15.06
C HIS A 217 16.45 8.59 16.22
N ALA A 218 16.67 7.38 16.77
CA ALA A 218 16.27 6.82 18.06
C ALA A 218 15.00 5.95 18.03
N ASP A 219 14.96 4.76 18.61
CA ASP A 219 15.95 3.86 19.20
C ASP A 219 15.24 2.50 19.47
N GLN A 220 16.01 1.43 19.70
CA GLN A 220 15.58 0.03 19.89
C GLN A 220 15.42 -0.41 21.37
N LEU A 221 14.90 -1.65 21.55
CA LEU A 221 15.24 -2.70 22.56
C LEU A 221 14.52 -2.61 23.94
N THR A 222 14.05 -3.67 24.64
CA THR A 222 14.43 -5.11 24.72
C THR A 222 13.36 -5.99 25.43
N LEU A 223 13.43 -7.32 25.14
CA LEU A 223 13.04 -8.57 25.85
C LEU A 223 13.39 -8.63 27.38
N ALA A 224 13.02 -9.58 28.27
CA ALA A 224 12.49 -10.97 28.23
C ALA A 224 12.21 -11.55 29.66
N LEU A 225 11.37 -12.62 29.69
CA LEU A 225 11.46 -13.91 30.43
C LEU A 225 11.43 -14.03 31.98
N ASN A 226 10.61 -14.98 32.51
CA ASN A 226 11.03 -16.35 32.92
C ASN A 226 10.01 -17.16 33.80
N LYS A 227 9.81 -18.45 33.44
CA LYS A 227 9.83 -19.78 34.17
C LYS A 227 9.90 -19.86 35.72
N ARG A 228 9.50 -20.93 36.47
CA ARG A 228 9.34 -22.41 36.28
C ARG A 228 8.62 -23.09 37.51
N GLY A 229 8.26 -24.40 37.40
CA GLY A 229 7.49 -25.28 38.35
C GLY A 229 8.24 -25.93 39.55
N PRO A 230 7.71 -26.99 40.24
CA PRO A 230 8.05 -28.42 39.99
C PRO A 230 7.03 -29.53 40.45
N GLU A 231 7.44 -30.82 40.38
CA GLU A 231 6.76 -32.15 40.23
C GLU A 231 6.42 -33.01 41.50
N TRP A 232 5.58 -34.07 41.36
CA TRP A 232 5.26 -35.20 42.32
C TRP A 232 4.87 -36.55 41.60
N PRO A 233 4.75 -37.73 42.30
CA PRO A 233 5.06 -39.11 41.81
C PRO A 233 3.88 -40.12 41.60
N SER A 234 4.15 -41.45 41.63
CA SER A 234 3.72 -42.53 40.71
C SER A 234 2.51 -43.47 41.05
N ALA A 235 2.14 -44.30 40.06
CA ALA A 235 0.84 -44.93 39.78
C ALA A 235 0.87 -46.47 39.58
N SER A 236 -0.27 -47.15 39.77
CA SER A 236 -0.57 -48.39 38.99
C SER A 236 -2.04 -48.87 38.91
N ASP A 237 -2.96 -48.59 39.86
CA ASP A 237 -4.41 -48.94 39.69
C ASP A 237 -5.31 -47.75 39.32
N VAL A 238 -4.61 -46.63 39.16
CA VAL A 238 -5.01 -45.30 38.77
C VAL A 238 -5.15 -45.22 37.24
N GLU A 239 -4.43 -46.02 36.48
CA GLU A 239 -4.13 -45.71 35.08
C GLU A 239 -5.33 -45.65 34.11
N VAL A 240 -6.45 -46.37 34.37
CA VAL A 240 -7.59 -46.43 33.44
C VAL A 240 -8.57 -45.26 33.59
N LEU A 241 -9.00 -44.93 34.82
CA LEU A 241 -9.81 -43.72 35.05
C LEU A 241 -9.02 -42.45 34.75
N TYR A 242 -7.70 -42.52 34.95
CA TYR A 242 -6.80 -41.43 34.63
C TYR A 242 -6.44 -41.39 33.15
N ALA A 243 -6.58 -42.46 32.37
CA ALA A 243 -6.54 -42.35 30.90
C ALA A 243 -7.72 -41.49 30.41
N MET A 244 -8.94 -41.76 30.86
CA MET A 244 -10.11 -40.99 30.41
C MET A 244 -10.12 -39.54 30.89
N GLU A 245 -9.70 -39.25 32.12
CA GLU A 245 -9.63 -37.86 32.57
C GLU A 245 -8.43 -37.11 32.01
N ARG A 246 -7.31 -37.80 31.74
CA ARG A 246 -6.21 -37.26 30.93
C ARG A 246 -6.72 -36.93 29.53
N ASP A 247 -7.47 -37.81 28.88
CA ASP A 247 -8.06 -37.54 27.57
C ASP A 247 -9.02 -36.33 27.62
N LEU A 248 -9.82 -36.19 28.68
CA LEU A 248 -10.68 -35.02 28.88
C LEU A 248 -9.89 -33.74 29.15
N LEU A 249 -8.79 -33.81 29.91
CA LEU A 249 -7.91 -32.66 30.16
C LEU A 249 -7.13 -32.26 28.91
N VAL A 250 -6.66 -33.23 28.11
CA VAL A 250 -6.07 -33.01 26.80
C VAL A 250 -7.10 -32.36 25.88
N ALA A 251 -8.34 -32.86 25.81
CA ALA A 251 -9.40 -32.26 25.01
C ALA A 251 -9.73 -30.81 25.45
N LYS A 252 -9.75 -30.53 26.76
CA LYS A 252 -9.94 -29.15 27.27
C LYS A 252 -8.77 -28.25 26.94
N HIS A 253 -7.54 -28.75 27.07
CA HIS A 253 -6.34 -28.03 26.69
C HIS A 253 -6.35 -27.72 25.18
N ASP A 254 -6.68 -28.71 24.35
CA ASP A 254 -6.79 -28.56 22.90
C ASP A 254 -7.88 -27.57 22.52
N ALA A 255 -9.04 -27.60 23.18
CA ALA A 255 -10.09 -26.60 23.01
C ALA A 255 -9.61 -25.18 23.40
N ALA A 256 -8.86 -25.04 24.49
CA ALA A 256 -8.28 -23.76 24.90
C ALA A 256 -7.23 -23.24 23.90
N VAL A 257 -6.35 -24.13 23.40
CA VAL A 257 -5.35 -23.81 22.38
C VAL A 257 -6.01 -23.43 21.05
N LEU A 258 -7.08 -24.12 20.66
CA LEU A 258 -7.89 -23.77 19.49
C LEU A 258 -8.55 -22.41 19.69
N GLY A 259 -9.09 -22.12 20.88
CA GLY A 259 -9.66 -20.83 21.24
C GLY A 259 -8.66 -19.68 21.13
N THR A 260 -7.43 -19.85 21.63
CA THR A 260 -6.37 -18.83 21.47
C THR A 260 -5.97 -18.66 20.02
N ARG A 261 -5.80 -19.76 19.27
CA ARG A 261 -5.45 -19.71 17.84
C ARG A 261 -6.54 -19.03 17.00
N LEU A 262 -7.80 -19.26 17.33
CA LEU A 262 -8.92 -18.60 16.64
C LEU A 262 -8.90 -17.09 16.91
N LYS A 263 -8.65 -16.66 18.15
CA LYS A 263 -8.47 -15.23 18.48
C LYS A 263 -7.32 -14.61 17.69
N ASP A 264 -6.17 -15.30 17.59
CA ASP A 264 -5.02 -14.80 16.82
C ASP A 264 -5.36 -14.66 15.33
N VAL A 265 -6.11 -15.61 14.76
CA VAL A 265 -6.56 -15.56 13.37
C VAL A 265 -7.55 -14.41 13.15
N LEU A 266 -8.48 -14.18 14.08
CA LEU A 266 -9.41 -13.06 14.02
C LEU A 266 -8.70 -11.70 14.12
N SER A 267 -7.74 -11.56 15.04
CA SER A 267 -6.89 -10.36 15.12
C SER A 267 -6.15 -10.10 13.82
N LYS A 268 -5.55 -11.14 13.22
CA LYS A 268 -4.87 -11.02 11.92
C LYS A 268 -5.83 -10.60 10.80
N LYS A 269 -7.08 -11.05 10.84
CA LYS A 269 -8.11 -10.62 9.88
C LYS A 269 -8.39 -9.12 10.01
N GLU A 270 -8.52 -8.60 11.23
CA GLU A 270 -8.72 -7.17 11.49
C GLU A 270 -7.51 -6.35 11.00
N ASP A 271 -6.29 -6.82 11.23
CA ASP A 271 -5.05 -6.18 10.76
C ASP A 271 -5.01 -6.11 9.22
N VAL A 272 -5.32 -7.22 8.53
CA VAL A 272 -5.36 -7.27 7.07
C VAL A 272 -6.46 -6.36 6.52
N ALA A 273 -7.65 -6.36 7.12
CA ALA A 273 -8.74 -5.47 6.71
C ALA A 273 -8.37 -3.99 6.88
N SER A 274 -7.71 -3.63 7.99
CA SER A 274 -7.20 -2.28 8.25
C SER A 274 -6.13 -1.86 7.23
N ALA A 275 -5.19 -2.75 6.92
CA ALA A 275 -4.17 -2.54 5.90
C ALA A 275 -4.79 -2.35 4.50
N LEU A 276 -5.77 -3.18 4.14
CA LEU A 276 -6.50 -3.07 2.87
C LEU A 276 -7.24 -1.73 2.76
N ALA A 277 -7.93 -1.30 3.82
CA ALA A 277 -8.62 -0.01 3.86
C ALA A 277 -7.66 1.16 3.69
N THR A 278 -6.49 1.11 4.34
CA THR A 278 -5.45 2.13 4.22
C THR A 278 -4.86 2.19 2.81
N ALA A 279 -4.48 1.04 2.24
CA ALA A 279 -3.96 0.95 0.88
C ALA A 279 -4.97 1.43 -0.18
N THR A 280 -6.27 1.14 0.04
CA THR A 280 -7.36 1.60 -0.84
C THR A 280 -7.45 3.13 -0.84
N ARG A 281 -7.43 3.78 0.34
CA ARG A 281 -7.44 5.24 0.44
C ARG A 281 -6.22 5.87 -0.23
N GLU A 282 -5.02 5.32 -0.04
CA GLU A 282 -3.79 5.79 -0.70
C GLU A 282 -3.91 5.70 -2.23
N ARG A 283 -4.38 4.56 -2.74
CA ARG A 283 -4.60 4.36 -4.17
C ARG A 283 -5.58 5.38 -4.72
N ASP A 284 -6.72 5.58 -4.05
CA ASP A 284 -7.75 6.52 -4.51
C ASP A 284 -7.25 7.97 -4.49
N ALA A 285 -6.45 8.36 -3.49
CA ALA A 285 -5.80 9.66 -3.46
C ALA A 285 -4.83 9.86 -4.64
N LEU A 286 -4.00 8.86 -4.96
CA LEU A 286 -3.10 8.91 -6.11
C LEU A 286 -3.85 8.92 -7.44
N LYS A 287 -4.96 8.18 -7.54
CA LYS A 287 -5.82 8.18 -8.72
C LYS A 287 -6.39 9.57 -8.97
N ASN A 288 -6.87 10.24 -7.93
CA ASN A 288 -7.34 11.63 -8.03
C ASN A 288 -6.21 12.59 -8.45
N GLN A 289 -4.99 12.42 -7.94
CA GLN A 289 -3.84 13.22 -8.38
C GLN A 289 -3.49 13.01 -9.85
N VAL A 290 -3.52 11.76 -10.32
CA VAL A 290 -3.33 11.42 -11.73
C VAL A 290 -4.40 12.09 -12.59
N GLU A 291 -5.67 12.00 -12.18
CA GLU A 291 -6.79 12.62 -12.90
C GLU A 291 -6.65 14.14 -12.99
N GLN A 292 -6.29 14.81 -11.88
CA GLN A 292 -6.01 16.26 -11.89
C GLN A 292 -4.83 16.62 -12.81
N ALA A 293 -3.78 15.79 -12.83
CA ALA A 293 -2.64 15.99 -13.72
C ALA A 293 -3.01 15.77 -15.19
N GLU A 294 -3.92 14.84 -15.50
CA GLU A 294 -4.48 14.64 -16.84
C GLU A 294 -5.31 15.86 -17.28
N GLN A 295 -6.20 16.35 -16.40
CA GLN A 295 -7.02 17.54 -16.64
C GLN A 295 -6.16 18.78 -16.93
N ALA A 296 -5.04 18.96 -16.22
CA ALA A 296 -4.11 20.06 -16.48
C ALA A 296 -3.44 20.00 -17.88
N LEU A 297 -3.46 18.84 -18.53
CA LEU A 297 -2.93 18.60 -19.87
C LEU A 297 -4.03 18.52 -20.95
N GLU A 298 -5.29 18.73 -20.58
CA GLU A 298 -6.40 18.78 -21.51
C GLU A 298 -6.40 20.04 -22.35
N CYS A 299 -6.82 19.89 -23.61
CA CYS A 299 -7.07 21.01 -24.47
C CYS A 299 -8.45 21.59 -24.14
N SER A 300 -8.49 22.80 -23.58
CA SER A 300 -9.73 23.52 -23.23
C SER A 300 -10.72 23.76 -24.39
N ILE A 301 -10.37 23.45 -25.64
CA ILE A 301 -11.29 23.47 -26.79
C ILE A 301 -12.04 22.15 -26.96
N CYS A 302 -11.39 21.00 -26.75
CA CYS A 302 -12.01 19.69 -26.99
C CYS A 302 -12.14 18.83 -25.74
N LEU A 303 -11.60 19.29 -24.61
CA LEU A 303 -11.60 18.58 -23.33
C LEU A 303 -10.96 17.18 -23.41
N GLU A 304 -10.10 16.98 -24.40
CA GLU A 304 -9.28 15.78 -24.54
C GLU A 304 -7.84 16.12 -24.21
N ARG A 305 -7.11 15.14 -23.68
CA ARG A 305 -5.67 15.23 -23.43
C ARG A 305 -4.91 15.61 -24.70
N ALA A 306 -4.10 16.67 -24.62
CA ALA A 306 -3.38 17.16 -25.78
C ALA A 306 -2.15 16.27 -26.12
N ALA A 307 -2.33 15.28 -26.99
CA ALA A 307 -1.24 14.39 -27.43
C ALA A 307 -0.05 15.13 -28.08
N ARG A 308 -0.35 16.24 -28.77
CA ARG A 308 0.64 17.20 -29.29
C ARG A 308 0.28 18.60 -28.80
N PRO A 309 0.65 18.94 -27.56
CA PRO A 309 0.29 20.20 -26.95
C PRO A 309 1.06 21.33 -27.64
N TRP A 310 0.33 22.33 -28.12
CA TRP A 310 0.85 23.57 -28.66
C TRP A 310 0.64 24.69 -27.65
N ALA A 311 1.74 25.29 -27.20
CA ALA A 311 1.71 26.45 -26.31
C ALA A 311 1.69 27.74 -27.12
N MET A 312 0.82 28.65 -26.68
CA MET A 312 0.76 30.01 -27.17
C MET A 312 1.97 30.78 -26.69
N ALA A 313 2.67 31.36 -27.65
CA ALA A 313 3.91 32.06 -27.39
C ALA A 313 3.74 33.26 -26.45
N ASP A 314 2.67 34.02 -26.64
CA ASP A 314 2.48 35.33 -26.04
C ASP A 314 1.78 35.25 -24.67
N CYS A 315 1.13 34.13 -24.37
CA CYS A 315 0.38 33.94 -23.12
C CYS A 315 0.58 32.58 -22.42
N GLY A 316 1.22 31.59 -23.05
CA GLY A 316 1.55 30.31 -22.39
C GLY A 316 0.43 29.28 -22.30
N HIS A 317 -0.80 29.63 -22.67
CA HIS A 317 -1.92 28.69 -22.74
C HIS A 317 -1.66 27.59 -23.76
N THR A 318 -2.03 26.35 -23.44
CA THR A 318 -1.71 25.16 -24.23
C THR A 318 -2.98 24.49 -24.77
N PHE A 319 -2.92 24.01 -26.02
CA PHE A 319 -4.05 23.39 -26.73
C PHE A 319 -3.57 22.23 -27.61
N CYS A 320 -4.47 21.40 -28.12
CA CYS A 320 -4.13 20.46 -29.19
C CYS A 320 -3.65 21.21 -30.44
N GLN A 321 -2.60 20.71 -31.09
CA GLN A 321 -2.12 21.23 -32.37
C GLN A 321 -3.25 21.39 -33.40
N ARG A 322 -4.19 20.42 -33.48
CA ARG A 322 -5.33 20.45 -34.41
C ARG A 322 -6.24 21.65 -34.16
N HIS A 323 -6.73 21.78 -32.93
CA HIS A 323 -7.64 22.87 -32.55
C HIS A 323 -6.97 24.23 -32.66
N MET A 324 -5.68 24.31 -32.36
CA MET A 324 -4.92 25.54 -32.54
C MET A 324 -4.81 25.95 -34.01
N LYS A 325 -4.47 25.03 -34.92
CA LYS A 325 -4.43 25.31 -36.36
C LYS A 325 -5.78 25.77 -36.90
N TRP A 326 -6.87 25.16 -36.45
CA TRP A 326 -8.23 25.56 -36.83
C TRP A 326 -8.56 26.96 -36.29
N LEU A 327 -8.24 27.24 -35.03
CA LEU A 327 -8.54 28.51 -34.39
C LEU A 327 -7.82 29.67 -35.08
N LEU A 328 -6.54 29.49 -35.40
CA LEU A 328 -5.73 30.52 -36.07
C LEU A 328 -6.19 30.89 -37.48
N ARG A 329 -7.05 30.07 -38.12
CA ARG A 329 -7.69 30.43 -39.40
C ARG A 329 -8.84 31.42 -39.22
N LYS A 330 -9.43 31.47 -38.02
CA LYS A 330 -10.63 32.26 -37.72
C LYS A 330 -10.33 33.49 -36.87
N ARG A 331 -9.33 33.40 -36.00
CA ARG A 331 -9.02 34.44 -35.00
C ARG A 331 -7.53 34.47 -34.69
N ASP A 332 -6.95 35.67 -34.59
CA ASP A 332 -5.57 35.94 -34.18
C ASP A 332 -5.44 36.23 -32.67
N ALA A 333 -6.27 35.60 -31.84
CA ALA A 333 -6.31 35.81 -30.39
C ALA A 333 -6.52 34.49 -29.62
N CYS A 334 -5.95 34.40 -28.41
CA CYS A 334 -6.07 33.26 -27.52
C CYS A 334 -7.52 33.10 -26.99
N PRO A 335 -8.10 31.88 -26.92
CA PRO A 335 -9.46 31.68 -26.41
C PRO A 335 -9.61 31.92 -24.92
N LEU A 336 -8.55 31.74 -24.14
CA LEU A 336 -8.64 31.81 -22.69
C LEU A 336 -8.42 33.24 -22.17
N CYS A 337 -7.53 34.01 -22.80
CA CYS A 337 -7.20 35.35 -22.32
C CYS A 337 -7.41 36.48 -23.33
N ASN A 338 -7.93 36.17 -24.53
CA ASN A 338 -8.12 37.13 -25.64
C ASN A 338 -6.88 37.92 -26.06
N LYS A 339 -5.68 37.54 -25.59
CA LYS A 339 -4.42 38.15 -26.01
C LYS A 339 -4.17 37.85 -27.49
N ARG A 340 -3.83 38.90 -28.24
CA ARG A 340 -3.46 38.80 -29.65
C ARG A 340 -2.21 37.93 -29.83
N ILE A 341 -2.21 37.16 -30.91
CA ILE A 341 -1.20 36.16 -31.24
C ILE A 341 -0.26 36.78 -32.28
N GLU A 342 0.91 37.19 -31.83
CA GLU A 342 1.93 37.78 -32.69
C GLU A 342 2.94 36.73 -33.12
N THR A 343 3.17 35.73 -32.26
CA THR A 343 4.14 34.67 -32.50
C THR A 343 3.41 33.35 -32.74
N PRO A 344 3.79 32.56 -33.78
CA PRO A 344 3.15 31.29 -34.04
C PRO A 344 3.30 30.33 -32.85
N PRO A 345 2.26 29.55 -32.55
CA PRO A 345 2.32 28.53 -31.50
C PRO A 345 3.28 27.41 -31.87
N VAL A 346 3.74 26.73 -30.83
CA VAL A 346 4.86 25.77 -30.88
C VAL A 346 4.58 24.59 -29.98
N VAL A 347 5.21 23.45 -30.24
CA VAL A 347 5.06 22.26 -29.39
C VAL A 347 5.61 22.53 -27.99
N ASN A 348 4.78 22.34 -26.97
CA ASN A 348 5.16 22.38 -25.56
C ASN A 348 5.80 21.04 -25.18
N GLY A 349 7.11 20.93 -25.35
CA GLY A 349 7.83 19.66 -25.15
C GLY A 349 7.67 19.08 -23.74
N ALA A 350 7.64 19.93 -22.70
CA ALA A 350 7.46 19.47 -21.32
C ALA A 350 6.06 18.92 -21.08
N ALA A 351 5.01 19.60 -21.54
CA ALA A 351 3.63 19.09 -21.45
C ALA A 351 3.44 17.81 -22.28
N LYS A 352 4.13 17.70 -23.43
CA LYS A 352 4.12 16.49 -24.25
C LYS A 352 4.78 15.31 -23.53
N ASP A 353 5.97 15.51 -23.00
CA ASP A 353 6.72 14.49 -22.26
C ASP A 353 5.89 14.03 -21.05
N ALA A 354 5.31 14.96 -20.28
CA ALA A 354 4.45 14.64 -19.16
C ALA A 354 3.17 13.89 -19.57
N SER A 355 2.51 14.32 -20.65
CA SER A 355 1.33 13.62 -21.17
C SER A 355 1.64 12.18 -21.52
N TRP A 356 2.85 11.87 -21.99
CA TRP A 356 3.27 10.50 -22.30
C TRP A 356 3.57 9.67 -21.05
N GLU A 357 4.17 10.28 -20.03
CA GLU A 357 4.45 9.58 -18.76
C GLU A 357 3.15 9.25 -18.00
N ILE A 358 2.18 10.16 -18.03
CA ILE A 358 0.89 9.92 -17.37
C ILE A 358 0.05 8.91 -18.15
N ALA A 359 -0.03 9.04 -19.47
CA ALA A 359 -0.94 8.25 -20.29
C ALA A 359 -0.41 6.90 -20.77
N GLY A 360 0.91 6.70 -20.66
CA GLY A 360 1.63 5.88 -21.62
C GLY A 360 1.83 6.61 -22.95
N LYS A 361 2.78 6.13 -23.77
CA LYS A 361 2.95 6.64 -25.12
C LYS A 361 1.70 6.26 -25.92
N PRO A 362 0.87 7.23 -26.37
CA PRO A 362 -0.14 6.89 -27.36
C PRO A 362 0.59 6.34 -28.59
N GLY A 363 0.00 5.35 -29.27
CA GLY A 363 0.33 5.18 -30.69
C GLY A 363 0.18 6.55 -31.36
N ASP A 364 1.00 6.88 -32.35
CA ASP A 364 1.14 8.25 -32.91
C ASP A 364 -0.16 8.90 -33.46
N GLU A 365 -1.31 8.23 -33.32
CA GLU A 365 -2.61 8.59 -33.83
C GLU A 365 -3.55 9.01 -32.68
N CYS A 366 -4.00 10.27 -32.74
CA CYS A 366 -5.15 10.70 -31.96
C CYS A 366 -6.38 10.00 -32.56
N PRO A 367 -7.08 9.10 -31.84
CA PRO A 367 -8.25 8.41 -32.38
C PRO A 367 -9.30 9.49 -32.74
N GLY A 368 -9.58 9.65 -34.02
CA GLY A 368 -10.52 10.69 -34.51
C GLY A 368 -10.11 11.44 -35.77
N THR A 369 -9.22 10.87 -36.60
CA THR A 369 -8.83 11.45 -37.90
C THR A 369 -9.69 11.01 -39.08
N ASP A 370 -10.87 10.42 -38.88
CA ASP A 370 -11.83 10.31 -39.98
C ASP A 370 -12.81 11.50 -40.02
N TRP A 371 -12.28 12.67 -40.37
CA TRP A 371 -13.11 13.84 -40.68
C TRP A 371 -13.78 13.73 -42.06
N ALA A 372 -13.38 12.76 -42.88
CA ALA A 372 -14.07 12.52 -44.14
C ALA A 372 -15.52 12.07 -43.87
N GLY A 373 -15.79 11.37 -42.75
CA GLY A 373 -17.15 11.05 -42.32
C GLY A 373 -17.98 12.24 -41.80
N VAL A 374 -17.37 13.18 -41.05
CA VAL A 374 -18.12 14.27 -40.39
C VAL A 374 -18.46 15.43 -41.34
N MET A 375 -17.65 15.71 -42.36
CA MET A 375 -17.98 16.76 -43.34
C MET A 375 -19.10 16.36 -44.32
N VAL A 376 -19.34 15.07 -44.54
CA VAL A 376 -20.46 14.61 -45.40
C VAL A 376 -21.81 14.86 -44.72
N ALA A 377 -21.89 14.84 -43.39
CA ALA A 377 -23.13 15.08 -42.65
C ALA A 377 -23.57 16.57 -42.62
N PHE A 378 -22.64 17.53 -42.79
CA PHE A 378 -22.95 18.97 -42.71
C PHE A 378 -23.21 19.64 -44.07
N LEU A 379 -22.89 18.97 -45.19
CA LEU A 379 -23.15 19.47 -46.55
C LEU A 379 -24.36 18.80 -47.22
N SER A 380 -25.05 17.91 -46.49
CA SER A 380 -26.22 17.17 -46.98
C SER A 380 -27.54 17.64 -46.33
N GLY A 381 -27.53 18.77 -45.63
CA GLY A 381 -28.69 19.34 -44.91
C GLY A 381 -29.03 20.74 -45.38
#